data_AF-A0A1L9UP01-F1
#
_entry.id   AF-A0A1L9UP01-F1
#
_cell.length_a   1.000
_cell.length_b   1.000
_cell.length_c   1.000
_cell.angle_alpha   90.00
_cell.angle_beta   90.00
_cell.angle_gamma   90.00
#
_symmetry.space_group_name_H-M   'P 1'
#
loop_
_entity.id
_entity.type
_entity.pdbx_description
1 polymer ?
#
loop_
_entity_poly.entity_id
_entity_poly.type
_entity_poly.pdbx_seq_one_letter_code
_entity_poly.pdbx_strand_id
1 'polypeptide(L)'
;MTNLKPITVWLTPSGPNPWKVIVILEELNIPYKINSFGFEDVKKPPFININPNGRVPGISIIPSSPHFPTPILSPLLPTIPNNYIASLHITNHLTTKTAIQDPNTTTNTTNIPFTLWESGAIIQYLIDLYDPTHKLTYPPTTPEKHLLNQYLHFQMSGQGPYYGQCGWFSVLAPEKLPTAITRYQNEIHRVLSVLNTILTGRTWLVGEKCTYADLAFLPWNCQLGMLIPDADGGDILEPYPWVKAWQERMEGRESWKRAMEVRERLMREQGLGVNGMPEGVKDIGEYEEIIKKKEEEKKRMMDEERVNEEEGVLGCVGVGNLNGYQEKVVSRQSETTEDDDRWDEGTGVMGCYRIGA
;
A
#
# COMPACT_ATOMS: atom_id res chain seq x y z
N MET A 1 -16.10 27.73 -0.10
CA MET A 1 -15.31 26.50 0.09
C MET A 1 -16.02 25.38 -0.64
N THR A 2 -15.35 24.69 -1.54
CA THR A 2 -15.91 23.51 -2.22
C THR A 2 -16.22 22.46 -1.17
N ASN A 3 -17.44 21.91 -1.18
CA ASN A 3 -17.90 20.90 -0.22
C ASN A 3 -17.30 19.52 -0.57
N LEU A 4 -15.98 19.40 -0.44
CA LEU A 4 -15.25 18.17 -0.74
C LEU A 4 -15.63 17.07 0.25
N LYS A 5 -15.98 15.89 -0.27
CA LYS A 5 -16.20 14.70 0.55
C LYS A 5 -14.84 14.10 0.97
N PRO A 6 -14.73 13.59 2.20
CA PRO A 6 -13.49 12.99 2.67
C PRO A 6 -13.07 11.76 1.86
N ILE A 7 -11.79 11.67 1.50
CA ILE A 7 -11.18 10.45 0.93
C ILE A 7 -10.83 9.48 2.07
N THR A 8 -11.21 8.22 1.96
CA THR A 8 -10.80 7.21 2.97
C THR A 8 -9.43 6.65 2.59
N VAL A 9 -8.47 6.71 3.50
CA VAL A 9 -7.11 6.17 3.33
C VAL A 9 -6.97 4.93 4.21
N TRP A 10 -6.69 3.79 3.59
CA TRP A 10 -6.46 2.50 4.23
C TRP A 10 -4.96 2.31 4.45
N LEU A 11 -4.55 2.17 5.71
CA LEU A 11 -3.13 2.10 6.05
C LEU A 11 -2.83 1.25 7.29
N THR A 12 -1.57 0.82 7.37
CA THR A 12 -0.90 0.45 8.61
C THR A 12 0.03 1.62 8.99
N PRO A 13 0.06 2.06 10.25
CA PRO A 13 0.76 3.29 10.63
C PRO A 13 2.30 3.16 10.64
N SER A 14 2.82 1.95 10.80
CA SER A 14 4.26 1.69 10.88
C SER A 14 4.96 1.89 9.53
N GLY A 15 4.30 1.51 8.43
CA GLY A 15 4.83 1.60 7.09
C GLY A 15 4.98 3.05 6.59
N PRO A 16 6.05 3.39 5.85
CA PRO A 16 6.29 4.76 5.39
C PRO A 16 5.44 5.17 4.18
N ASN A 17 5.05 4.23 3.31
CA ASN A 17 4.35 4.55 2.05
C ASN A 17 3.00 5.27 2.24
N PRO A 18 2.13 4.89 3.20
CA PRO A 18 0.90 5.63 3.46
C PRO A 18 1.09 7.11 3.80
N TRP A 19 2.15 7.44 4.55
CA TRP A 19 2.41 8.81 4.98
C TRP A 19 2.79 9.74 3.83
N LYS A 20 3.27 9.21 2.70
CA LYS A 20 3.41 9.99 1.46
C LYS A 20 2.07 10.56 1.01
N VAL A 21 1.00 9.75 1.09
CA VAL A 21 -0.36 10.14 0.69
C VAL A 21 -0.95 11.13 1.69
N ILE A 22 -0.81 10.86 3.00
CA ILE A 22 -1.33 11.75 4.05
C ILE A 22 -0.75 13.15 3.95
N VAL A 23 0.56 13.27 3.72
CA VAL A 23 1.22 14.59 3.59
C VAL A 23 0.70 15.37 2.38
N ILE A 24 0.42 14.71 1.26
CA ILE A 24 -0.17 15.37 0.08
C ILE A 24 -1.61 15.83 0.37
N LEU A 25 -2.41 15.01 1.05
CA LEU A 25 -3.77 15.39 1.47
C LEU A 25 -3.73 16.60 2.40
N GLU A 26 -2.83 16.62 3.37
CA GLU A 26 -2.59 17.75 4.29
C GLU A 26 -2.14 19.02 3.55
N GLU A 27 -1.21 18.91 2.61
CA GLU A 27 -0.73 20.04 1.82
C GLU A 27 -1.82 20.66 0.95
N LEU A 28 -2.68 19.85 0.36
CA LEU A 28 -3.75 20.30 -0.52
C LEU A 28 -5.05 20.65 0.25
N ASN A 29 -5.05 20.49 1.58
CA ASN A 29 -6.23 20.66 2.43
C ASN A 29 -7.42 19.80 1.96
N ILE A 30 -7.15 18.59 1.47
CA ILE A 30 -8.17 17.65 1.04
C ILE A 30 -8.69 16.93 2.29
N PRO A 31 -9.99 16.95 2.58
CA PRO A 31 -10.51 16.22 3.73
C PRO A 31 -10.30 14.72 3.55
N TYR A 32 -9.90 14.03 4.62
CA TYR A 32 -9.69 12.58 4.59
C TYR A 32 -10.09 11.92 5.90
N LYS A 33 -10.28 10.60 5.84
CA LYS A 33 -10.46 9.72 7.00
C LYS A 33 -9.45 8.59 6.91
N ILE A 34 -8.81 8.26 8.03
CA ILE A 34 -7.89 7.12 8.09
C ILE A 34 -8.68 5.90 8.56
N ASN A 35 -8.62 4.83 7.78
CA ASN A 35 -8.95 3.48 8.24
C ASN A 35 -7.63 2.77 8.57
N SER A 36 -7.26 2.79 9.84
CA SER A 36 -6.04 2.19 10.36
C SER A 36 -6.31 0.77 10.83
N PHE A 37 -5.46 -0.18 10.45
CA PHE A 37 -5.58 -1.59 10.85
C PHE A 37 -4.20 -2.21 11.08
N GLY A 38 -4.16 -3.41 11.67
CA GLY A 38 -2.94 -4.15 11.97
C GLY A 38 -2.27 -4.75 10.72
N PHE A 39 -0.96 -5.00 10.79
CA PHE A 39 -0.20 -5.56 9.66
C PHE A 39 -0.69 -6.98 9.28
N GLU A 40 -1.15 -7.74 10.26
CA GLU A 40 -1.72 -9.08 10.13
C GLU A 40 -2.99 -9.15 9.27
N ASP A 41 -3.67 -8.02 9.06
CA ASP A 41 -4.92 -7.94 8.30
C ASP A 41 -4.74 -7.38 6.88
N VAL A 42 -3.52 -7.00 6.50
CA VAL A 42 -3.17 -6.48 5.16
C VAL A 42 -3.51 -7.45 4.02
N LYS A 43 -3.60 -8.75 4.30
CA LYS A 43 -3.97 -9.77 3.30
C LYS A 43 -5.42 -10.25 3.42
N LYS A 44 -6.22 -9.64 4.29
CA LYS A 44 -7.59 -10.07 4.60
C LYS A 44 -8.63 -9.06 4.10
N PRO A 45 -9.88 -9.50 3.86
CA PRO A 45 -11.00 -8.58 3.72
C PRO A 45 -11.19 -7.71 4.98
N PRO A 46 -11.66 -6.46 4.83
CA PRO A 46 -12.09 -5.85 3.57
C PRO A 46 -10.93 -5.30 2.72
N PHE A 47 -9.72 -5.16 3.24
CA PHE A 47 -8.64 -4.44 2.55
C PHE A 47 -8.15 -5.11 1.26
N ILE A 48 -8.08 -6.45 1.21
CA ILE A 48 -7.68 -7.16 -0.01
C ILE A 48 -8.63 -6.89 -1.21
N ASN A 49 -9.88 -6.49 -0.94
CA ASN A 49 -10.85 -6.10 -1.96
C ASN A 49 -10.61 -4.67 -2.49
N ILE A 50 -9.89 -3.84 -1.74
CA ILE A 50 -9.47 -2.49 -2.13
C ILE A 50 -8.15 -2.56 -2.91
N ASN A 51 -7.19 -3.34 -2.42
CA ASN A 51 -5.92 -3.57 -3.07
C ASN A 51 -5.63 -5.08 -3.17
N PRO A 52 -5.75 -5.70 -4.35
CA PRO A 52 -5.46 -7.12 -4.54
C PRO A 52 -3.98 -7.48 -4.34
N ASN A 53 -3.04 -6.52 -4.41
CA ASN A 53 -1.64 -6.72 -4.03
C ASN A 53 -1.50 -6.95 -2.51
N GLY A 54 -2.50 -6.54 -1.71
CA GLY A 54 -2.47 -6.61 -0.26
C GLY A 54 -1.24 -5.89 0.29
N ARG A 55 -1.05 -4.62 -0.09
CA ARG A 55 0.02 -3.75 0.42
C ARG A 55 -0.56 -2.36 0.63
N VAL A 56 -0.23 -1.70 1.74
CA VAL A 56 -0.71 -0.34 2.00
C VAL A 56 0.18 0.70 1.29
N PRO A 57 -0.36 1.88 0.92
CA PRO A 57 -1.74 2.32 1.13
C PRO A 57 -2.71 1.87 0.03
N GLY A 58 -4.00 1.94 0.36
CA GLY A 58 -5.09 2.05 -0.60
C GLY A 58 -5.97 3.26 -0.26
N ILE A 59 -6.66 3.83 -1.24
CA ILE A 59 -7.71 4.82 -1.02
C ILE A 59 -9.04 4.28 -1.54
N SER A 60 -10.12 4.71 -0.90
CA SER A 60 -11.47 4.50 -1.41
C SER A 60 -12.28 5.78 -1.29
N ILE A 61 -13.08 6.04 -2.31
CA ILE A 61 -14.04 7.14 -2.31
C ILE A 61 -15.43 6.56 -2.50
N ILE A 62 -16.23 6.62 -1.45
CA ILE A 62 -17.56 6.03 -1.41
C ILE A 62 -18.55 7.14 -1.73
N PRO A 63 -19.37 7.01 -2.79
CA PRO A 63 -20.45 7.95 -3.04
C PRO A 63 -21.42 7.94 -1.86
N SER A 64 -21.94 9.12 -1.50
CA SER A 64 -22.86 9.30 -0.37
C SER A 64 -24.18 8.55 -0.64
N SER A 65 -24.28 7.33 -0.10
CA SER A 65 -25.40 6.38 -0.16
C SER A 65 -25.83 5.93 -1.56
N PRO A 66 -25.90 4.61 -1.85
CA PRO A 66 -26.57 4.12 -3.03
C PRO A 66 -28.08 4.27 -2.82
N HIS A 67 -28.70 5.29 -3.40
CA HIS A 67 -30.12 5.19 -3.72
C HIS A 67 -30.20 4.17 -4.86
N PHE A 68 -30.38 2.90 -4.52
CA PHE A 68 -30.71 1.89 -5.52
C PHE A 68 -32.06 2.28 -6.11
N PRO A 69 -32.17 2.63 -7.41
CA PRO A 69 -33.47 2.79 -8.02
C PRO A 69 -34.17 1.42 -7.93
N THR A 70 -35.31 1.37 -7.25
CA THR A 70 -36.20 0.22 -7.30
C THR A 70 -36.45 -0.15 -8.76
N PRO A 71 -36.29 -1.43 -9.16
CA PRO A 71 -36.49 -1.82 -10.55
C PRO A 71 -37.92 -1.52 -10.95
N ILE A 72 -38.10 -0.56 -11.86
CA ILE A 72 -39.37 -0.35 -12.55
C ILE A 72 -39.49 -1.50 -13.55
N LEU A 73 -40.31 -2.50 -13.21
CA LEU A 73 -40.82 -3.46 -14.18
C LEU A 73 -41.66 -2.70 -15.20
N SER A 74 -41.06 -2.31 -16.32
CA SER A 74 -41.80 -1.85 -17.49
C SER A 74 -41.98 -3.04 -18.45
N PRO A 75 -43.22 -3.52 -18.68
CA PRO A 75 -43.47 -4.47 -19.75
C PRO A 75 -43.64 -3.65 -21.02
N LEU A 76 -42.76 -3.85 -22.01
CA LEU A 76 -43.02 -3.66 -23.46
C LEU A 76 -41.67 -3.68 -24.19
N LEU A 77 -41.34 -4.82 -24.80
CA LEU A 77 -40.37 -4.92 -25.88
C LEU A 77 -41.09 -5.51 -27.10
N PRO A 78 -41.02 -4.89 -28.29
CA PRO A 78 -41.54 -5.49 -29.51
C PRO A 78 -40.59 -6.58 -30.02
N THR A 79 -41.19 -7.65 -30.55
CA THR A 79 -40.51 -8.79 -31.15
C THR A 79 -39.75 -8.39 -32.43
N ILE A 80 -38.44 -8.70 -32.50
CA ILE A 80 -37.62 -8.54 -33.71
C ILE A 80 -37.53 -9.90 -34.45
N PRO A 81 -37.62 -9.94 -35.81
CA PRO A 81 -37.59 -11.19 -36.57
C PRO A 81 -36.21 -11.87 -36.64
N ASN A 82 -36.24 -13.19 -36.80
CA ASN A 82 -35.20 -14.14 -36.41
C ASN A 82 -34.13 -14.43 -37.48
N ASN A 83 -33.66 -13.43 -38.26
CA ASN A 83 -32.81 -13.71 -39.44
C ASN A 83 -31.48 -12.91 -39.51
N TYR A 84 -30.92 -12.47 -38.38
CA TYR A 84 -29.54 -11.97 -38.31
C TYR A 84 -28.85 -12.47 -37.03
N ILE A 85 -28.70 -13.79 -36.89
CA ILE A 85 -27.87 -14.42 -35.85
C ILE A 85 -26.65 -15.05 -36.53
N ALA A 86 -25.69 -14.21 -36.93
CA ALA A 86 -24.31 -14.62 -37.24
C ALA A 86 -23.44 -13.37 -37.43
N SER A 87 -23.17 -12.63 -36.35
CA SER A 87 -22.10 -11.61 -36.29
C SER A 87 -21.98 -10.97 -34.89
N LEU A 88 -23.04 -11.02 -34.06
CA LEU A 88 -23.07 -10.28 -32.79
C LEU A 88 -22.68 -11.10 -31.55
N HIS A 89 -21.64 -11.94 -31.62
CA HIS A 89 -21.16 -12.73 -30.45
C HIS A 89 -19.69 -12.49 -30.08
N ILE A 90 -19.02 -11.47 -30.64
CA ILE A 90 -17.65 -11.08 -30.23
C ILE A 90 -17.61 -9.66 -29.61
N THR A 91 -18.74 -8.97 -29.46
CA THR A 91 -18.76 -7.55 -29.03
C THR A 91 -19.50 -7.26 -27.72
N ASN A 92 -19.62 -8.24 -26.82
CA ASN A 92 -20.27 -8.02 -25.51
C ASN A 92 -19.45 -8.47 -24.27
N HIS A 93 -18.16 -8.78 -24.42
CA HIS A 93 -17.25 -8.91 -23.26
C HIS A 93 -16.51 -7.60 -22.90
N LEU A 94 -16.82 -6.51 -23.60
CA LEU A 94 -16.21 -5.18 -23.39
C LEU A 94 -17.24 -4.10 -23.05
N THR A 95 -18.39 -4.46 -22.46
CA THR A 95 -19.21 -3.50 -21.70
C THR A 95 -18.49 -3.14 -20.40
N THR A 96 -17.44 -2.33 -20.57
CA THR A 96 -16.98 -1.26 -19.68
C THR A 96 -17.63 -1.24 -18.28
N LYS A 97 -17.10 -2.08 -17.40
CA LYS A 97 -17.05 -1.88 -15.94
C LYS A 97 -16.12 -0.70 -15.54
N THR A 98 -15.88 0.23 -16.45
CA THR A 98 -14.85 1.27 -16.34
C THR A 98 -15.52 2.64 -16.38
N ALA A 99 -16.21 2.96 -15.30
CA ALA A 99 -16.32 4.34 -14.84
C ALA A 99 -16.02 4.29 -13.34
N ILE A 100 -14.73 4.38 -13.05
CA ILE A 100 -14.16 4.71 -11.76
C ILE A 100 -14.62 6.14 -11.42
N GLN A 101 -15.19 6.36 -10.23
CA GLN A 101 -15.83 7.64 -9.89
C GLN A 101 -15.34 8.23 -8.57
N ASP A 102 -14.79 9.43 -8.67
CA ASP A 102 -14.64 10.31 -7.53
C ASP A 102 -15.94 11.11 -7.34
N PRO A 103 -16.64 11.02 -6.20
CA PRO A 103 -17.79 11.87 -5.93
C PRO A 103 -17.46 13.37 -5.82
N ASN A 104 -16.19 13.76 -5.86
CA ASN A 104 -15.75 15.16 -5.94
C ASN A 104 -15.50 15.65 -7.39
N THR A 105 -15.69 14.82 -8.44
CA THR A 105 -15.51 15.24 -9.85
C THR A 105 -16.84 15.33 -10.62
N THR A 106 -16.91 16.24 -11.60
CA THR A 106 -18.15 16.78 -12.19
C THR A 106 -18.75 16.01 -13.38
N THR A 107 -18.20 14.87 -13.79
CA THR A 107 -18.66 14.11 -14.96
C THR A 107 -19.33 12.79 -14.54
N ASN A 108 -20.54 12.81 -13.96
CA ASN A 108 -21.09 11.59 -13.33
C ASN A 108 -22.56 11.24 -13.62
N THR A 109 -22.79 9.94 -13.91
CA THR A 109 -24.11 9.27 -14.04
C THR A 109 -24.19 7.87 -13.39
N THR A 110 -23.20 7.39 -12.63
CA THR A 110 -23.32 6.13 -11.84
C THR A 110 -22.83 6.32 -10.40
N ASN A 111 -23.12 5.36 -9.50
CA ASN A 111 -22.83 5.39 -8.05
C ASN A 111 -21.80 4.31 -7.65
N ILE A 112 -20.72 4.13 -8.42
CA ILE A 112 -19.76 3.03 -8.17
C ILE A 112 -18.63 3.51 -7.25
N PRO A 113 -18.33 2.79 -6.14
CA PRO A 113 -17.16 3.10 -5.31
C PRO A 113 -15.86 3.05 -6.11
N PHE A 114 -15.03 4.09 -5.98
CA PHE A 114 -13.70 4.11 -6.58
C PHE A 114 -12.64 3.70 -5.56
N THR A 115 -11.73 2.83 -5.96
CA THR A 115 -10.56 2.41 -5.18
C THR A 115 -9.29 2.55 -5.98
N LEU A 116 -8.21 3.01 -5.35
CA LEU A 116 -6.89 3.15 -5.96
C LEU A 116 -5.81 2.73 -4.97
N TRP A 117 -4.74 2.11 -5.45
CA TRP A 117 -3.58 1.68 -4.66
C TRP A 117 -2.29 2.00 -5.42
N GLU A 118 -1.14 1.70 -4.81
CA GLU A 118 0.19 2.29 -5.08
C GLU A 118 0.29 3.77 -4.68
N SER A 119 1.18 4.05 -3.71
CA SER A 119 1.34 5.41 -3.19
C SER A 119 1.68 6.45 -4.27
N GLY A 120 2.51 6.08 -5.26
CA GLY A 120 2.83 6.99 -6.38
C GLY A 120 1.65 7.28 -7.29
N ALA A 121 0.83 6.27 -7.62
CA ALA A 121 -0.36 6.45 -8.42
C ALA A 121 -1.42 7.29 -7.68
N ILE A 122 -1.59 7.06 -6.38
CA ILE A 122 -2.47 7.86 -5.52
C ILE A 122 -2.01 9.32 -5.50
N ILE A 123 -0.71 9.59 -5.34
CA ILE A 123 -0.18 10.96 -5.34
C ILE A 123 -0.48 11.65 -6.68
N GLN A 124 -0.19 11.00 -7.81
CA GLN A 124 -0.48 11.56 -9.13
C GLN A 124 -1.97 11.88 -9.30
N TYR A 125 -2.84 10.96 -8.89
CA TYR A 125 -4.28 11.16 -8.89
C TYR A 125 -4.71 12.40 -8.09
N LEU A 126 -4.17 12.55 -6.86
CA LEU A 126 -4.48 13.71 -6.02
C LEU A 126 -3.98 15.01 -6.65
N ILE A 127 -2.77 15.01 -7.20
CA ILE A 127 -2.19 16.19 -7.86
C ILE A 127 -3.02 16.60 -9.07
N ASP A 128 -3.35 15.66 -9.94
CA ASP A 128 -4.01 15.99 -11.22
C ASP A 128 -5.45 16.49 -11.01
N LEU A 129 -6.15 16.03 -9.96
CA LEU A 129 -7.55 16.42 -9.70
C LEU A 129 -7.71 17.54 -8.67
N TYR A 130 -6.79 17.66 -7.71
CA TYR A 130 -6.95 18.53 -6.55
C TYR A 130 -5.87 19.60 -6.40
N ASP A 131 -4.89 19.68 -7.29
CA ASP A 131 -3.89 20.75 -7.32
C ASP A 131 -3.97 21.64 -8.58
N PRO A 132 -5.13 22.28 -8.87
CA PRO A 132 -5.31 23.09 -10.08
C PRO A 132 -4.47 24.37 -10.08
N THR A 133 -4.03 24.83 -8.90
CA THR A 133 -3.13 25.99 -8.76
C THR A 133 -1.66 25.58 -8.84
N HIS A 134 -1.39 24.29 -9.03
CA HIS A 134 -0.04 23.74 -9.11
C HIS A 134 0.80 24.14 -7.89
N LYS A 135 0.25 24.03 -6.69
CA LYS A 135 0.98 24.26 -5.43
C LYS A 135 2.14 23.28 -5.28
N LEU A 136 1.91 21.99 -5.58
CA LEU A 136 2.86 20.89 -5.42
C LEU A 136 3.32 20.29 -6.75
N THR A 137 2.90 20.85 -7.89
CA THR A 137 3.31 20.39 -9.22
C THR A 137 3.69 21.59 -10.12
N TYR A 138 4.07 21.30 -11.36
CA TYR A 138 4.10 22.23 -12.47
C TYR A 138 3.00 21.90 -13.49
N PRO A 139 2.64 22.84 -14.39
CA PRO A 139 1.65 22.57 -15.42
C PRO A 139 2.05 21.37 -16.29
N PRO A 140 1.09 20.57 -16.77
CA PRO A 140 1.37 19.34 -17.52
C PRO A 140 2.10 19.58 -18.85
N THR A 141 2.10 20.82 -19.35
CA THR A 141 2.75 21.21 -20.60
C THR A 141 4.21 21.63 -20.43
N THR A 142 4.78 21.56 -19.22
CA THR A 142 6.17 21.99 -18.97
C THR A 142 7.12 20.81 -18.74
N PRO A 143 8.42 20.94 -19.08
CA PRO A 143 9.41 19.89 -18.84
C PRO A 143 9.50 19.45 -17.38
N GLU A 144 9.23 20.36 -16.44
CA GLU A 144 9.25 20.08 -15.00
C GLU A 144 8.28 18.97 -14.63
N LYS A 145 7.10 18.85 -15.26
CA LYS A 145 6.17 17.74 -14.97
C LYS A 145 6.81 16.39 -15.24
N HIS A 146 7.60 16.26 -16.30
CA HIS A 146 8.31 15.02 -16.63
C HIS A 146 9.46 14.75 -15.66
N LEU A 147 10.19 15.80 -15.24
CA LEU A 147 11.23 15.68 -14.22
C LEU A 147 10.66 15.28 -12.86
N LEU A 148 9.51 15.84 -12.47
CA LEU A 148 8.80 15.41 -11.26
C LEU A 148 8.42 13.94 -11.33
N ASN A 149 7.97 13.46 -12.49
CA ASN A 149 7.68 12.04 -12.69
C ASN A 149 8.94 11.17 -12.57
N GLN A 150 10.07 11.60 -13.14
CA GLN A 150 11.35 10.91 -13.02
C GLN A 150 11.73 10.71 -11.54
N TYR A 151 11.66 11.77 -10.73
CA TYR A 151 12.02 11.68 -9.31
C TYR A 151 11.01 10.86 -8.49
N LEU A 152 9.72 10.94 -8.81
CA LEU A 152 8.72 10.05 -8.20
C LEU A 152 9.05 8.58 -8.49
N HIS A 153 9.40 8.23 -9.74
CA HIS A 153 9.81 6.87 -10.06
C HIS A 153 11.13 6.48 -9.41
N PHE A 154 12.11 7.38 -9.31
CA PHE A 154 13.34 7.12 -8.54
C PHE A 154 13.02 6.82 -7.06
N GLN A 155 12.04 7.50 -6.48
CA GLN A 155 11.55 7.20 -5.14
C GLN A 155 10.89 5.81 -5.07
N MET A 156 9.97 5.51 -6.00
CA MET A 156 9.15 4.29 -5.98
C MET A 156 9.91 3.02 -6.32
N SER A 157 10.92 3.09 -7.20
CA SER A 157 11.72 1.93 -7.63
C SER A 157 13.13 1.91 -7.04
N GLY A 158 13.66 3.04 -6.59
CA GLY A 158 15.02 3.17 -6.02
C GLY A 158 15.01 3.24 -4.49
N GLN A 159 14.46 4.30 -3.89
CA GLN A 159 14.49 4.43 -2.43
C GLN A 159 13.63 3.36 -1.74
N GLY A 160 12.34 3.29 -2.10
CA GLY A 160 11.36 2.48 -1.36
C GLY A 160 11.72 0.99 -1.26
N PRO A 161 11.94 0.28 -2.39
CA PRO A 161 12.21 -1.15 -2.36
C PRO A 161 13.51 -1.50 -1.62
N TYR A 162 14.60 -0.76 -1.87
CA TYR A 162 15.91 -1.07 -1.30
C TYR A 162 16.02 -0.70 0.18
N TYR A 163 15.38 0.40 0.62
CA TYR A 163 15.25 0.71 2.03
C TYR A 163 14.39 -0.33 2.74
N GLY A 164 13.33 -0.81 2.08
CA GLY A 164 12.50 -1.91 2.57
C GLY A 164 13.30 -3.21 2.74
N GLN A 165 14.17 -3.55 1.78
CA GLN A 165 15.05 -4.72 1.92
C GLN A 165 16.06 -4.53 3.06
N CYS A 166 16.62 -3.32 3.22
CA CYS A 166 17.47 -3.03 4.36
C CYS A 166 16.73 -3.26 5.69
N GLY A 167 15.51 -2.72 5.83
CA GLY A 167 14.69 -2.92 7.01
C GLY A 167 14.34 -4.39 7.23
N TRP A 168 14.08 -5.13 6.16
CA TRP A 168 13.85 -6.58 6.24
C TRP A 168 15.07 -7.30 6.80
N PHE A 169 16.25 -7.19 6.18
CA PHE A 169 17.42 -7.94 6.63
C PHE A 169 17.99 -7.44 7.97
N SER A 170 17.93 -6.14 8.24
CA SER A 170 18.45 -5.57 9.49
C SER A 170 17.52 -5.85 10.67
N VAL A 171 16.20 -5.69 10.49
CA VAL A 171 15.23 -5.74 11.60
C VAL A 171 14.39 -7.01 11.54
N LEU A 172 13.78 -7.31 10.39
CA LEU A 172 12.69 -8.28 10.30
C LEU A 172 13.11 -9.74 10.08
N ALA A 173 14.27 -9.99 9.48
CA ALA A 173 14.69 -11.33 9.13
C ALA A 173 15.04 -12.11 10.40
N PRO A 174 14.56 -13.38 10.53
CA PRO A 174 14.82 -14.23 11.68
C PRO A 174 16.31 -14.59 11.78
N GLU A 175 16.97 -14.73 10.63
CA GLU A 175 18.41 -14.91 10.54
C GLU A 175 19.07 -13.63 10.01
N LYS A 176 20.11 -13.17 10.70
CA LYS A 176 20.90 -12.02 10.25
C LYS A 176 21.92 -12.49 9.22
N LEU A 177 21.81 -11.95 8.01
CA LEU A 177 22.72 -12.21 6.90
C LEU A 177 23.58 -10.96 6.63
N PRO A 178 24.81 -10.87 7.17
CA PRO A 178 25.62 -9.66 7.11
C PRO A 178 25.89 -9.16 5.69
N THR A 179 26.04 -10.08 4.73
CA THR A 179 26.26 -9.73 3.31
C THR A 179 25.05 -9.00 2.70
N ALA A 180 23.82 -9.42 3.03
CA ALA A 180 22.61 -8.75 2.58
C ALA A 180 22.41 -7.41 3.29
N ILE A 181 22.61 -7.35 4.61
CA ILE A 181 22.53 -6.11 5.39
C ILE A 181 23.48 -5.06 4.80
N THR A 182 24.78 -5.38 4.68
CA THR A 182 25.79 -4.47 4.14
C THR A 182 25.45 -4.04 2.72
N ARG A 183 24.95 -4.96 1.86
CA ARG A 183 24.52 -4.61 0.50
C ARG A 183 23.44 -3.53 0.50
N TYR A 184 22.40 -3.67 1.31
CA TYR A 184 21.28 -2.73 1.30
C TYR A 184 21.57 -1.43 2.06
N GLN A 185 22.42 -1.47 3.10
CA GLN A 185 22.95 -0.25 3.72
C GLN A 185 23.81 0.56 2.74
N ASN A 186 24.68 -0.10 1.96
CA ASN A 186 25.45 0.56 0.92
C ASN A 186 24.55 1.17 -0.16
N GLU A 187 23.45 0.52 -0.50
CA GLU A 187 22.49 1.07 -1.46
C GLU A 187 21.75 2.30 -0.94
N ILE A 188 21.41 2.33 0.37
CA ILE A 188 20.91 3.55 1.03
C ILE A 188 21.93 4.69 0.88
N HIS A 189 23.19 4.46 1.24
CA HIS A 189 24.25 5.45 1.08
C HIS A 189 24.43 5.91 -0.38
N ARG A 190 24.28 5.00 -1.34
CA ARG A 190 24.32 5.32 -2.77
C ARG A 190 23.16 6.26 -3.16
N VAL A 191 21.93 5.97 -2.74
CA VAL A 191 20.75 6.81 -2.99
C VAL A 191 20.93 8.20 -2.36
N LEU A 192 21.40 8.27 -1.11
CA LEU A 192 21.70 9.54 -0.43
C LEU A 192 22.78 10.34 -1.17
N SER A 193 23.84 9.69 -1.65
CA SER A 193 24.90 10.32 -2.44
C SER A 193 24.39 10.90 -3.76
N VAL A 194 23.52 10.16 -4.47
CA VAL A 194 22.86 10.64 -5.69
C VAL A 194 22.02 11.88 -5.41
N LEU A 195 21.17 11.84 -4.37
CA LEU A 195 20.35 12.99 -3.97
C LEU A 195 21.22 14.19 -3.56
N ASN A 196 22.28 13.97 -2.79
CA ASN A 196 23.20 15.02 -2.35
C ASN A 196 23.89 15.72 -3.53
N THR A 197 24.27 14.94 -4.55
CA THR A 197 24.83 15.47 -5.80
C THR A 197 23.79 16.31 -6.55
N ILE A 198 22.56 15.81 -6.70
CA ILE A 198 21.48 16.52 -7.39
C ILE A 198 21.14 17.84 -6.68
N LEU A 199 21.11 17.83 -5.35
CA LEU A 199 20.74 18.97 -4.51
C LEU A 199 21.88 19.98 -4.33
N THR A 200 23.07 19.73 -4.88
CA THR A 200 24.17 20.71 -4.84
C THR A 200 23.75 21.99 -5.58
N GLY A 201 23.66 23.09 -4.83
CA GLY A 201 23.21 24.37 -5.36
C GLY A 201 21.69 24.45 -5.65
N ARG A 202 20.89 23.49 -5.18
CA ARG A 202 19.43 23.49 -5.36
C ARG A 202 18.69 23.40 -4.04
N THR A 203 17.54 24.08 -3.97
CA THR A 203 16.64 24.02 -2.81
C THR A 203 15.70 22.81 -2.88
N TRP A 204 15.29 22.42 -4.10
CA TRP A 204 14.32 21.37 -4.38
C TRP A 204 14.77 20.51 -5.56
N LEU A 205 14.22 19.32 -5.72
CA LEU A 205 14.60 18.40 -6.79
C LEU A 205 14.32 19.00 -8.18
N VAL A 206 13.20 19.71 -8.33
CA VAL A 206 12.77 20.34 -9.58
C VAL A 206 12.30 21.76 -9.32
N GLY A 207 12.87 22.70 -10.08
CA GLY A 207 12.49 24.11 -10.04
C GLY A 207 12.74 24.78 -8.68
N GLU A 208 11.84 25.66 -8.30
CA GLU A 208 12.05 26.64 -7.21
C GLU A 208 11.18 26.38 -5.97
N LYS A 209 10.34 25.35 -5.97
CA LYS A 209 9.42 25.05 -4.86
C LYS A 209 9.39 23.56 -4.52
N CYS A 210 8.98 23.27 -3.29
CA CYS A 210 8.70 21.91 -2.83
C CYS A 210 7.51 21.34 -3.61
N THR A 211 7.66 20.11 -4.09
CA THR A 211 6.65 19.41 -4.89
C THR A 211 6.32 18.05 -4.30
N TYR A 212 5.34 17.37 -4.88
CA TYR A 212 5.03 15.99 -4.51
C TYR A 212 6.23 15.03 -4.68
N ALA A 213 7.13 15.34 -5.61
CA ALA A 213 8.32 14.53 -5.85
C ALA A 213 9.29 14.61 -4.67
N ASP A 214 9.45 15.80 -4.06
CA ASP A 214 10.28 15.95 -2.87
C ASP A 214 9.67 15.21 -1.67
N LEU A 215 8.39 15.49 -1.40
CA LEU A 215 7.65 14.95 -0.25
C LEU A 215 7.56 13.41 -0.27
N ALA A 216 7.62 12.79 -1.45
CA ALA A 216 7.57 11.33 -1.57
C ALA A 216 8.77 10.61 -0.92
N PHE A 217 9.93 11.26 -0.82
CA PHE A 217 11.13 10.65 -0.21
C PHE A 217 11.12 10.72 1.32
N LEU A 218 10.46 11.73 1.89
CA LEU A 218 10.59 12.08 3.30
C LEU A 218 10.16 10.93 4.25
N PRO A 219 9.03 10.24 4.05
CA PRO A 219 8.64 9.14 4.94
C PRO A 219 9.65 8.01 5.08
N TRP A 220 10.41 7.71 4.02
CA TRP A 220 11.47 6.71 4.08
C TRP A 220 12.74 7.27 4.71
N ASN A 221 13.06 8.54 4.46
CA ASN A 221 14.20 9.21 5.07
C ASN A 221 14.08 9.32 6.60
N CYS A 222 12.87 9.54 7.12
CA CYS A 222 12.64 9.56 8.57
C CYS A 222 12.84 8.18 9.24
N GLN A 223 13.02 7.10 8.46
CA GLN A 223 13.35 5.77 8.96
C GLN A 223 14.85 5.48 8.96
N LEU A 224 15.71 6.40 8.48
CA LEU A 224 17.14 6.14 8.31
C LEU A 224 17.83 5.68 9.60
N GLY A 225 17.51 6.28 10.75
CA GLY A 225 18.09 5.87 12.04
C GLY A 225 17.73 4.44 12.47
N MET A 226 16.58 3.91 12.02
CA MET A 226 16.22 2.50 12.22
C MET A 226 16.93 1.59 11.21
N LEU A 227 17.06 2.03 9.94
CA LEU A 227 17.61 1.21 8.86
C LEU A 227 19.14 1.08 8.94
N ILE A 228 19.80 2.15 9.37
CA ILE A 228 21.25 2.21 9.60
C ILE A 228 21.48 2.79 11.00
N PRO A 229 21.36 1.96 12.05
CA PRO A 229 21.65 2.40 13.40
C PRO A 229 23.13 2.76 13.52
N ASP A 230 23.42 4.00 13.93
CA ASP A 230 24.76 4.41 14.30
C ASP A 230 25.01 4.02 15.77
N ALA A 231 26.07 3.26 16.02
CA ALA A 231 26.43 2.81 17.37
C ALA A 231 26.80 3.98 18.30
N ASP A 232 27.30 5.08 17.74
CA ASP A 232 27.72 6.28 18.47
C ASP A 232 26.62 7.36 18.49
N GLY A 233 25.45 7.08 17.92
CA GLY A 233 24.32 8.01 17.86
C GLY A 233 24.55 9.19 16.90
N GLY A 234 25.47 9.04 15.94
CA GLY A 234 25.72 10.02 14.90
C GLY A 234 24.53 10.25 13.98
N ASP A 235 24.49 11.44 13.36
CA ASP A 235 23.51 11.75 12.33
C ASP A 235 23.98 11.21 10.98
N ILE A 236 23.27 10.19 10.49
CA ILE A 236 23.48 9.51 9.20
C ILE A 236 23.51 10.47 7.99
N LEU A 237 22.93 11.67 8.12
CA LEU A 237 22.90 12.68 7.07
C LEU A 237 24.07 13.67 7.11
N GLU A 238 24.95 13.62 8.11
CA GLU A 238 26.16 14.48 8.17
C GLU A 238 27.02 14.42 6.89
N PRO A 239 27.28 13.24 6.28
CA PRO A 239 28.00 13.17 5.01
C PRO A 239 27.24 13.73 3.81
N TYR A 240 25.95 14.04 3.96
CA TYR A 240 25.02 14.44 2.90
C TYR A 240 24.35 15.79 3.22
N PRO A 241 25.13 16.88 3.36
CA PRO A 241 24.63 18.15 3.90
C PRO A 241 23.49 18.76 3.07
N TRP A 242 23.47 18.55 1.75
CA TRP A 242 22.38 19.05 0.90
C TRP A 242 21.09 18.25 1.09
N VAL A 243 21.20 16.94 1.34
CA VAL A 243 20.05 16.10 1.69
C VAL A 243 19.54 16.46 3.08
N LYS A 244 20.44 16.63 4.06
CA LYS A 244 20.09 17.06 5.42
C LYS A 244 19.27 18.34 5.40
N ALA A 245 19.79 19.39 4.77
CA ALA A 245 19.09 20.68 4.69
C ALA A 245 17.76 20.58 3.91
N TRP A 246 17.68 19.75 2.86
CA TRP A 246 16.44 19.52 2.12
C TRP A 246 15.38 18.80 2.94
N GLN A 247 15.79 17.79 3.70
CA GLN A 247 14.92 17.06 4.63
C GLN A 247 14.40 17.97 5.74
N GLU A 248 15.28 18.72 6.43
CA GLU A 248 14.89 19.65 7.50
C GLU A 248 13.86 20.68 7.03
N ARG A 249 14.00 21.20 5.80
CA ARG A 249 13.00 22.10 5.20
C ARG A 249 11.63 21.46 5.05
N MET A 250 11.57 20.18 4.69
CA MET A 250 10.30 19.46 4.56
C MET A 250 9.73 19.05 5.92
N GLU A 251 10.58 18.65 6.86
CA GLU A 251 10.18 18.32 8.23
C GLU A 251 9.64 19.54 9.00
N GLY A 252 10.14 20.73 8.67
CA GLY A 252 9.65 21.99 9.22
C GLY A 252 8.22 22.37 8.80
N ARG A 253 7.62 21.67 7.84
CA ARG A 253 6.27 21.97 7.32
C ARG A 253 5.19 21.52 8.29
N GLU A 254 4.17 22.35 8.48
CA GLU A 254 3.05 22.04 9.38
C GLU A 254 2.24 20.80 8.95
N SER A 255 2.13 20.56 7.65
CA SER A 255 1.53 19.34 7.08
C SER A 255 2.26 18.08 7.54
N TRP A 256 3.60 18.12 7.54
CA TRP A 256 4.44 17.02 7.97
C TRP A 256 4.30 16.76 9.48
N LYS A 257 4.38 17.82 10.29
CA LYS A 257 4.24 17.72 11.75
C LYS A 257 2.91 17.10 12.14
N ARG A 258 1.78 17.59 11.59
CA ARG A 258 0.45 17.01 11.82
C ARG A 258 0.37 15.54 11.39
N ALA A 259 0.93 15.19 10.23
CA ALA A 259 0.96 13.81 9.78
C ALA A 259 1.74 12.91 10.76
N MET A 260 2.86 13.37 11.30
CA MET A 260 3.67 12.60 12.25
C MET A 260 3.02 12.49 13.63
N GLU A 261 2.31 13.51 14.10
CA GLU A 261 1.50 13.42 15.32
C GLU A 261 0.40 12.35 15.18
N VAL A 262 -0.30 12.34 14.04
CA VAL A 262 -1.31 11.32 13.74
C VAL A 262 -0.67 9.94 13.64
N ARG A 263 0.50 9.81 13.00
CA ARG A 263 1.25 8.55 12.94
C ARG A 263 1.55 8.02 14.32
N GLU A 264 2.17 8.85 15.16
CA GLU A 264 2.58 8.47 16.51
C GLU A 264 1.37 8.02 17.35
N ARG A 265 0.24 8.74 17.27
CA ARG A 265 -0.99 8.34 17.93
C ARG A 265 -1.49 6.97 17.45
N LEU A 266 -1.58 6.74 16.13
CA LEU A 266 -2.04 5.46 15.58
C LEU A 266 -1.09 4.30 15.90
N MET A 267 0.22 4.57 15.97
CA MET A 267 1.22 3.61 16.41
C MET A 267 0.99 3.18 17.85
N ARG A 268 0.84 4.14 18.77
CA ARG A 268 0.54 3.88 20.19
C ARG A 268 -0.78 3.13 20.39
N GLU A 269 -1.82 3.48 19.64
CA GLU A 269 -3.12 2.77 19.67
C GLU A 269 -2.98 1.29 19.26
N GLN A 270 -1.94 0.93 18.50
CA GLN A 270 -1.60 -0.45 18.12
C GLN A 270 -0.52 -1.07 19.03
N GLY A 271 -0.12 -0.41 20.11
CA GLY A 271 0.92 -0.87 21.03
C GLY A 271 2.34 -0.82 20.45
N LEU A 272 2.57 0.05 19.46
CA LEU A 272 3.85 0.22 18.76
C LEU A 272 4.54 1.52 19.18
N GLY A 273 5.85 1.44 19.40
CA GLY A 273 6.73 2.59 19.58
C GLY A 273 6.99 3.35 18.28
N VAL A 274 7.69 4.48 18.39
CA VAL A 274 7.94 5.42 17.28
C VAL A 274 8.64 4.79 16.07
N ASN A 275 9.42 3.74 16.30
CA ASN A 275 10.22 3.02 15.31
C ASN A 275 9.45 1.91 14.57
N GLY A 276 8.18 1.65 14.87
CA GLY A 276 7.47 0.52 14.24
C GLY A 276 7.34 -0.73 15.10
N MET A 277 8.18 -0.87 16.14
CA MET A 277 8.28 -2.06 16.97
C MET A 277 7.31 -1.99 18.15
N PRO A 278 6.86 -3.11 18.73
CA PRO A 278 6.07 -3.07 19.95
C PRO A 278 6.80 -2.33 21.08
N GLU A 279 6.04 -1.64 21.93
CA GLU A 279 6.62 -0.97 23.09
C GLU A 279 7.34 -1.99 24.01
N GLY A 280 8.57 -1.65 24.41
CA GLY A 280 9.40 -2.48 25.30
C GLY A 280 10.19 -3.61 24.63
N VAL A 281 10.05 -3.80 23.31
CA VAL A 281 10.74 -4.86 22.55
C VAL A 281 11.98 -4.29 21.86
N LYS A 282 13.15 -4.83 22.17
CA LYS A 282 14.44 -4.35 21.62
C LYS A 282 14.95 -5.18 20.46
N ASP A 283 14.46 -6.41 20.33
CA ASP A 283 14.88 -7.37 19.32
C ASP A 283 13.68 -8.10 18.70
N ILE A 284 13.82 -8.57 17.46
CA ILE A 284 12.70 -9.24 16.80
C ILE A 284 12.43 -10.66 17.32
N GLY A 285 13.41 -11.34 17.92
CA GLY A 285 13.17 -12.62 18.58
C GLY A 285 12.16 -12.48 19.72
N GLU A 286 12.25 -11.39 20.50
CA GLU A 286 11.25 -11.03 21.51
C GLU A 286 9.87 -10.73 20.88
N TYR A 287 9.84 -10.12 19.68
CA TYR A 287 8.59 -9.86 18.95
C TYR A 287 7.94 -11.14 18.41
N GLU A 288 8.72 -12.06 17.85
CA GLU A 288 8.24 -13.36 17.37
C GLU A 288 7.66 -14.18 18.53
N GLU A 289 8.29 -14.15 19.70
CA GLU A 289 7.72 -14.73 20.92
C GLU A 289 6.39 -14.08 21.32
N ILE A 290 6.28 -12.75 21.21
CA ILE A 290 5.03 -12.03 21.53
C ILE A 290 3.93 -12.37 20.53
N ILE A 291 4.22 -12.43 19.22
CA ILE A 291 3.26 -12.86 18.19
C ILE A 291 2.82 -14.29 18.48
N LYS A 292 3.76 -15.21 18.70
CA LYS A 292 3.46 -16.61 18.98
C LYS A 292 2.60 -16.75 20.23
N LYS A 293 2.92 -16.02 21.30
CA LYS A 293 2.11 -15.98 22.53
C LYS A 293 0.71 -15.44 22.28
N LYS A 294 0.56 -14.37 21.49
CA LYS A 294 -0.75 -13.81 21.10
C LYS A 294 -1.56 -14.77 20.23
N GLU A 295 -0.92 -15.48 19.30
CA GLU A 295 -1.59 -16.50 18.47
C GLU A 295 -2.03 -17.70 19.31
N GLU A 296 -1.18 -18.16 20.23
CA GLU A 296 -1.52 -19.22 21.18
C GLU A 296 -2.65 -18.81 22.13
N GLU A 297 -2.63 -17.58 22.65
CA GLU A 297 -3.67 -17.03 23.52
C GLU A 297 -4.99 -16.85 22.76
N LYS A 298 -4.95 -16.29 21.54
CA LYS A 298 -6.13 -16.20 20.67
C LYS A 298 -6.71 -17.57 20.35
N LYS A 299 -5.85 -18.55 20.07
CA LYS A 299 -6.28 -19.94 19.85
C LYS A 299 -6.94 -20.53 21.10
N ARG A 300 -6.35 -20.32 22.28
CA ARG A 300 -6.95 -20.74 23.56
C ARG A 300 -8.30 -20.08 23.80
N MET A 301 -8.44 -18.77 23.56
CA MET A 301 -9.71 -18.06 23.70
C MET A 301 -10.76 -18.59 22.71
N MET A 302 -10.39 -18.86 21.46
CA MET A 302 -11.30 -19.47 20.47
C MET A 302 -11.70 -20.90 20.85
N ASP A 303 -10.77 -21.69 21.41
CA ASP A 303 -11.05 -23.03 21.90
C ASP A 303 -11.95 -22.99 23.15
N GLU A 304 -11.74 -22.05 24.08
CA GLU A 304 -12.60 -21.84 25.26
C GLU A 304 -14.01 -21.31 24.88
N GLU A 305 -14.12 -20.42 23.90
CA GLU A 305 -15.40 -19.95 23.37
C GLU A 305 -16.17 -21.10 22.69
N ARG A 306 -15.48 -21.96 21.94
CA ARG A 306 -16.05 -23.19 21.36
C ARG A 306 -16.50 -24.18 22.42
N VAL A 307 -15.73 -24.37 23.50
CA VAL A 307 -16.14 -25.23 24.62
C VAL A 307 -17.37 -24.66 25.33
N ASN A 308 -17.46 -23.34 25.51
CA ASN A 308 -18.65 -22.69 26.09
C ASN A 308 -19.89 -22.80 25.19
N GLU A 309 -19.74 -22.79 23.87
CA GLU A 309 -20.84 -23.08 22.93
C GLU A 309 -21.28 -24.56 22.99
N GLU A 310 -20.34 -25.50 23.16
CA GLU A 310 -20.64 -26.93 23.32
C GLU A 310 -21.25 -27.27 24.69
N GLU A 311 -20.92 -26.52 25.75
CA GLU A 311 -21.52 -26.66 27.10
C GLU A 311 -22.80 -25.81 27.28
N GLY A 312 -23.14 -24.97 26.30
CA GLY A 312 -24.32 -24.12 26.24
C GLY A 312 -25.62 -24.85 25.88
N VAL A 313 -26.20 -25.56 26.85
CA VAL A 313 -27.63 -25.91 26.99
C VAL A 313 -28.31 -26.64 25.81
N LEU A 314 -28.45 -27.96 26.02
CA LEU A 314 -29.49 -28.83 25.51
C LEU A 314 -30.91 -28.23 25.74
N GLY A 315 -31.64 -27.88 24.67
CA GLY A 315 -33.01 -27.36 24.79
C GLY A 315 -33.83 -27.35 23.47
N CYS A 316 -34.51 -28.47 23.20
CA CYS A 316 -35.72 -28.64 22.37
C CYS A 316 -35.68 -28.45 20.83
N VAL A 317 -35.51 -29.59 20.15
CA VAL A 317 -36.21 -30.15 18.96
C VAL A 317 -37.03 -29.20 18.06
N GLY A 318 -36.63 -29.15 16.78
CA GLY A 318 -37.49 -28.84 15.63
C GLY A 318 -36.98 -29.58 14.38
N VAL A 319 -37.83 -30.44 13.81
CA VAL A 319 -37.53 -31.51 12.85
C VAL A 319 -37.42 -31.05 11.39
N GLY A 320 -36.53 -31.69 10.62
CA GLY A 320 -36.57 -31.83 9.15
C GLY A 320 -35.54 -30.95 8.43
N ASN A 321 -34.63 -31.42 7.58
CA ASN A 321 -34.74 -32.51 6.61
C ASN A 321 -33.32 -32.95 6.16
N LEU A 322 -33.13 -34.26 5.98
CA LEU A 322 -31.91 -34.91 5.48
C LEU A 322 -31.90 -34.89 3.95
N ASN A 323 -30.75 -34.56 3.35
CA ASN A 323 -30.20 -35.05 2.07
C ASN A 323 -28.81 -34.38 1.96
N GLY A 324 -27.67 -35.05 2.12
CA GLY A 324 -27.26 -36.27 1.44
C GLY A 324 -26.12 -35.92 0.48
N TYR A 325 -24.91 -35.74 1.01
CA TYR A 325 -23.68 -35.65 0.20
C TYR A 325 -22.63 -36.58 0.78
N GLN A 326 -22.33 -37.64 0.04
CA GLN A 326 -21.29 -38.61 0.35
C GLN A 326 -19.90 -38.05 0.02
N GLU A 327 -18.97 -38.20 0.96
CA GLU A 327 -17.53 -38.07 0.72
C GLU A 327 -17.04 -39.15 -0.26
N LYS A 328 -16.33 -38.72 -1.31
CA LYS A 328 -15.45 -39.61 -2.08
C LYS A 328 -14.02 -39.41 -1.61
N VAL A 329 -13.57 -40.36 -0.81
CA VAL A 329 -12.15 -40.68 -0.61
C VAL A 329 -11.59 -41.18 -1.95
N VAL A 330 -10.56 -40.52 -2.49
CA VAL A 330 -9.74 -41.07 -3.57
C VAL A 330 -8.29 -41.15 -3.07
N SER A 331 -7.81 -42.39 -3.05
CA SER A 331 -6.46 -42.78 -2.69
C SER A 331 -5.44 -42.45 -3.80
N ARG A 332 -4.26 -42.04 -3.33
CA ARG A 332 -2.97 -41.80 -3.98
C ARG A 332 -2.59 -42.80 -5.09
N GLN A 333 -2.08 -42.28 -6.22
CA GLN A 333 -1.02 -42.92 -6.99
C GLN A 333 0.00 -41.86 -7.46
N SER A 334 1.26 -42.26 -7.36
CA SER A 334 2.50 -41.54 -7.63
C SER A 334 2.84 -41.56 -9.12
N GLU A 335 3.14 -40.40 -9.70
CA GLU A 335 3.97 -40.30 -10.90
C GLU A 335 4.99 -39.18 -10.70
N THR A 336 6.25 -39.56 -10.88
CA THR A 336 7.47 -38.77 -10.80
C THR A 336 7.76 -38.11 -12.15
N THR A 337 7.93 -36.79 -12.17
CA THR A 337 8.70 -36.09 -13.21
C THR A 337 9.54 -35.02 -12.53
N GLU A 338 10.84 -35.29 -12.46
CA GLU A 338 11.90 -34.33 -12.15
C GLU A 338 12.08 -33.41 -13.37
N ASP A 339 11.86 -32.11 -13.21
CA ASP A 339 12.42 -31.08 -14.10
C ASP A 339 13.14 -30.05 -13.20
N ASP A 340 14.46 -30.19 -13.16
CA ASP A 340 15.41 -29.34 -12.44
C ASP A 340 15.64 -28.02 -13.19
N ASP A 341 15.12 -26.90 -12.67
CA ASP A 341 15.60 -25.57 -13.03
C ASP A 341 16.91 -25.28 -12.28
N ARG A 342 18.04 -25.50 -12.98
CA ARG A 342 19.40 -25.35 -12.45
C ARG A 342 19.85 -23.88 -12.51
N TRP A 343 20.07 -23.28 -11.34
CA TRP A 343 20.69 -21.95 -11.16
C TRP A 343 22.19 -22.00 -11.52
N ASP A 344 22.68 -21.05 -12.33
CA ASP A 344 24.11 -20.88 -12.62
C ASP A 344 24.68 -19.75 -11.75
N GLU A 345 25.46 -20.13 -10.74
CA GLU A 345 26.09 -19.23 -9.77
C GLU A 345 27.22 -18.35 -10.36
N GLY A 346 27.60 -18.55 -11.63
CA GLY A 346 28.72 -17.83 -12.25
C GLY A 346 28.40 -16.48 -12.86
N THR A 347 27.14 -16.18 -13.22
CA THR A 347 26.83 -14.99 -14.06
C THR A 347 25.71 -14.08 -13.56
N GLY A 348 24.90 -14.49 -12.59
CA GLY A 348 23.96 -13.60 -11.89
C GLY A 348 22.91 -12.89 -12.78
N VAL A 349 22.53 -13.47 -13.92
CA VAL A 349 21.50 -12.94 -14.81
C VAL A 349 20.48 -14.03 -15.17
N MET A 350 19.19 -13.71 -15.03
CA MET A 350 18.08 -14.51 -15.58
C MET A 350 18.11 -14.44 -17.10
N GLY A 351 18.52 -15.52 -17.77
CA GLY A 351 18.61 -15.58 -19.23
C GLY A 351 17.23 -15.54 -19.88
N CYS A 352 16.92 -14.49 -20.64
CA CYS A 352 15.82 -14.49 -21.59
C CYS A 352 16.07 -15.55 -22.68
N TYR A 353 15.11 -16.45 -22.89
CA TYR A 353 15.19 -17.41 -23.98
C TYR A 353 15.03 -16.71 -25.34
N ARG A 354 15.97 -16.98 -26.25
CA ARG A 354 15.85 -16.74 -27.69
C ARG A 354 14.67 -17.55 -28.23
N ILE A 355 13.72 -16.90 -28.89
CA ILE A 355 12.87 -17.58 -29.86
C ILE A 355 13.72 -17.78 -31.12
N GLY A 356 14.02 -19.04 -31.43
CA GLY A 356 14.83 -19.42 -32.58
C GLY A 356 13.99 -19.89 -33.77
N ALA A 357 14.51 -19.53 -34.95
CA ALA A 357 14.20 -19.95 -36.33
C ALA A 357 12.90 -19.44 -36.95
#